data_AF-A0A930KAG3-F1
#
_entry.id   AF-A0A930KAG3-F1
#
_cell.length_a   1.000
_cell.length_b   1.000
_cell.length_c   1.000
_cell.angle_alpha   90.00
_cell.angle_beta   90.00
_cell.angle_gamma   90.00
#
_symmetry.space_group_name_H-M   'P 1'
#
loop_
_entity.id
_entity.type
_entity.pdbx_description
1 polymer ?
#
loop_
_entity_poly.entity_id
_entity_poly.type
_entity_poly.pdbx_seq_one_letter_code
_entity_poly.pdbx_strand_id
1 'polypeptide(L)'
;MENQYKKTFPDLMVGKKIIYVHGFMSAGSTHTAQILRDYMPQATVIAPDLPIHPEEAMALLRNLVDAEQPDLIIGTSMGGMYTEMLYGTDRICVNPAFQMGATITESNMMGKQVFQNVRQDGIQEVIVTKALVKEYKDMTENCFKQVDAKEQERVFGLFGDADPIVHTFDLFSQHYPQAIHFHGEHRLIEKAIFHYLMPVIRWIDDRQEGRERRTVLIDKDTLADAYGKPKSSLHKAYELLLDNYNVYFVCPAPTNQPSAISEQQAWIEETFSAPAWNHAIFTNQPQLLYGDYLISSTAHDDFLGTVLRFGSDEFKTWEDVITYFERLGGQ
;
A
#
# COMPACT_ATOMS: atom_id res chain seq x y z
N MET A 1 -27.87 10.23 12.82
CA MET A 1 -27.95 9.94 11.39
C MET A 1 -26.86 8.92 11.11
N GLU A 2 -27.19 7.65 11.35
CA GLU A 2 -26.31 6.50 11.15
C GLU A 2 -26.58 5.91 9.77
N ASN A 3 -25.54 5.30 9.18
CA ASN A 3 -25.35 4.85 7.79
C ASN A 3 -24.89 5.91 6.77
N GLN A 4 -23.68 6.44 6.96
CA GLN A 4 -22.77 6.55 5.82
C GLN A 4 -22.41 5.11 5.40
N TYR A 5 -22.76 4.70 4.18
CA TYR A 5 -22.30 3.43 3.62
C TYR A 5 -20.77 3.40 3.72
N LYS A 6 -20.23 2.58 4.64
CA LYS A 6 -18.80 2.34 4.74
C LYS A 6 -18.39 1.61 3.46
N LYS A 7 -17.49 2.20 2.67
CA LYS A 7 -17.02 1.58 1.42
C LYS A 7 -16.37 0.24 1.76
N THR A 8 -16.72 -0.81 1.01
CA THR A 8 -16.17 -2.16 1.13
C THR A 8 -15.75 -2.66 -0.23
N PHE A 9 -14.89 -3.67 -0.26
CA PHE A 9 -14.32 -4.30 -1.45
C PHE A 9 -14.63 -5.81 -1.41
N PRO A 10 -15.89 -6.20 -1.63
CA PRO A 10 -16.33 -7.59 -1.48
C PRO A 10 -15.73 -8.54 -2.52
N ASP A 11 -15.17 -8.01 -3.61
CA ASP A 11 -14.47 -8.70 -4.70
C ASP A 11 -12.98 -8.93 -4.42
N LEU A 12 -12.44 -8.29 -3.38
CA LEU A 12 -11.01 -8.31 -3.06
C LEU A 12 -10.68 -9.41 -2.05
N MET A 13 -9.66 -10.22 -2.35
CA MET A 13 -9.16 -11.32 -1.51
C MET A 13 -10.25 -12.34 -1.15
N VAL A 14 -11.20 -12.59 -2.07
CA VAL A 14 -12.34 -13.49 -1.86
C VAL A 14 -11.87 -14.91 -1.52
N GLY A 15 -12.29 -15.41 -0.36
CA GLY A 15 -11.94 -16.76 0.11
C GLY A 15 -10.50 -16.92 0.59
N LYS A 16 -9.70 -15.84 0.53
CA LYS A 16 -8.28 -15.85 0.92
C LYS A 16 -8.09 -15.57 2.40
N LYS A 17 -6.94 -15.96 2.92
CA LYS A 17 -6.53 -15.72 4.31
C LYS A 17 -5.45 -14.67 4.37
N ILE A 18 -5.62 -13.73 5.30
CA ILE A 18 -4.67 -12.66 5.57
C ILE A 18 -4.25 -12.75 7.03
N ILE A 19 -2.94 -12.86 7.30
CA ILE A 19 -2.42 -12.68 8.65
C ILE A 19 -2.03 -11.21 8.82
N TYR A 20 -2.56 -10.56 9.85
CA TYR A 20 -2.16 -9.23 10.26
C TYR A 20 -1.26 -9.30 11.50
N VAL A 21 -0.05 -8.77 11.39
CA VAL A 21 0.97 -8.77 12.45
C VAL A 21 1.07 -7.36 13.03
N HIS A 22 0.59 -7.19 14.27
CA HIS A 22 0.52 -5.88 14.92
C HIS A 22 1.90 -5.38 15.42
N GLY A 23 2.00 -4.07 15.67
CA GLY A 23 3.20 -3.43 16.21
C GLY A 23 3.45 -3.70 17.70
N PHE A 24 4.58 -3.22 18.21
CA PHE A 24 4.96 -3.36 19.62
C PHE A 24 3.93 -2.66 20.53
N MET A 25 3.65 -3.25 21.70
CA MET A 25 2.59 -2.80 22.62
C MET A 25 1.17 -2.73 22.03
N SER A 26 0.90 -3.39 20.89
CA SER A 26 -0.45 -3.59 20.37
C SER A 26 -0.94 -5.02 20.64
N ALA A 27 -2.12 -5.36 20.12
CA ALA A 27 -2.76 -6.66 20.26
C ALA A 27 -3.53 -7.00 18.98
N GLY A 28 -3.96 -8.25 18.85
CA GLY A 28 -4.77 -8.73 17.72
C GLY A 28 -6.13 -8.04 17.61
N SER A 29 -6.61 -7.43 18.70
CA SER A 29 -7.82 -6.60 18.77
C SER A 29 -7.67 -5.19 18.20
N THR A 30 -6.53 -4.86 17.59
CA THR A 30 -6.29 -3.55 16.97
C THR A 30 -7.34 -3.15 15.94
N HIS A 31 -7.65 -1.85 15.92
CA HIS A 31 -8.63 -1.29 14.98
C HIS A 31 -8.22 -1.49 13.52
N THR A 32 -6.92 -1.52 13.22
CA THR A 32 -6.42 -1.81 11.86
C THR A 32 -6.89 -3.17 11.35
N ALA A 33 -6.81 -4.22 12.18
CA ALA A 33 -7.30 -5.54 11.80
C ALA A 33 -8.82 -5.55 11.58
N GLN A 34 -9.57 -4.75 12.36
CA GLN A 34 -11.01 -4.57 12.14
C GLN A 34 -11.32 -3.87 10.82
N ILE A 35 -10.59 -2.80 10.48
CA ILE A 35 -10.77 -2.11 9.19
C ILE A 35 -10.52 -3.05 8.02
N LEU A 36 -9.47 -3.89 8.08
CA LEU A 36 -9.21 -4.89 7.05
C LEU A 36 -10.36 -5.89 6.89
N ARG A 37 -10.98 -6.33 7.99
CA ARG A 37 -12.19 -7.20 7.95
C ARG A 37 -13.39 -6.49 7.34
N ASP A 38 -13.60 -5.22 7.69
CA ASP A 38 -14.71 -4.43 7.16
C ASP A 38 -14.53 -4.18 5.65
N TYR A 39 -13.30 -3.87 5.22
CA TYR A 39 -12.98 -3.60 3.82
C TYR A 39 -12.97 -4.84 2.95
N MET A 40 -12.55 -6.00 3.45
CA MET A 40 -12.50 -7.26 2.71
C MET A 40 -13.39 -8.31 3.38
N PRO A 41 -14.73 -8.17 3.31
CA PRO A 41 -15.65 -9.01 4.08
C PRO A 41 -15.67 -10.47 3.63
N GLN A 42 -15.14 -10.78 2.45
CA GLN A 42 -15.02 -12.15 1.92
C GLN A 42 -13.64 -12.77 2.18
N ALA A 43 -12.71 -12.04 2.80
CA ALA A 43 -11.42 -12.54 3.24
C ALA A 43 -11.46 -12.94 4.72
N THR A 44 -10.61 -13.89 5.11
CA THR A 44 -10.41 -14.24 6.51
C THR A 44 -9.19 -13.50 7.06
N VAL A 45 -9.39 -12.50 7.92
CA VAL A 45 -8.29 -11.75 8.57
C VAL A 45 -8.01 -12.26 9.97
N ILE A 46 -6.85 -12.89 10.14
CA ILE A 46 -6.34 -13.47 11.38
C ILE A 46 -5.33 -12.50 11.99
N ALA A 47 -5.57 -12.08 13.24
CA ALA A 47 -4.68 -11.18 13.97
C ALA A 47 -4.50 -11.73 15.39
N PRO A 48 -3.44 -12.51 15.67
CA PRO A 48 -3.20 -13.05 17.01
C PRO A 48 -2.61 -11.96 17.93
N ASP A 49 -2.73 -12.18 19.23
CA ASP A 49 -1.89 -11.47 20.20
C ASP A 49 -0.48 -12.05 20.16
N LEU A 50 0.52 -11.18 20.03
CA LEU A 50 1.91 -11.62 20.03
C LEU A 50 2.47 -11.70 21.47
N PRO A 51 3.25 -12.75 21.80
CA PRO A 51 4.13 -12.77 22.95
C PRO A 51 5.05 -11.55 22.95
N ILE A 52 5.45 -11.10 24.14
CA ILE A 52 6.37 -9.96 24.26
C ILE A 52 7.81 -10.34 23.88
N HIS A 53 8.19 -11.58 24.11
CA HIS A 53 9.51 -12.11 23.78
C HIS A 53 9.59 -12.43 22.28
N PRO A 54 10.58 -11.89 21.56
CA PRO A 54 10.57 -11.92 20.10
C PRO A 54 10.72 -13.33 19.51
N GLU A 55 11.45 -14.22 20.16
CA GLU A 55 11.57 -15.61 19.69
C GLU A 55 10.27 -16.39 19.85
N GLU A 56 9.55 -16.19 20.96
CA GLU A 56 8.23 -16.79 21.16
C GLU A 56 7.22 -16.26 20.14
N ALA A 57 7.27 -14.96 19.85
CA ALA A 57 6.43 -14.34 18.82
C ALA A 57 6.73 -14.88 17.43
N MET A 58 8.00 -15.01 17.05
CA MET A 58 8.37 -15.60 15.76
C MET A 58 8.00 -17.08 15.66
N ALA A 59 8.14 -17.85 16.74
CA ALA A 59 7.71 -19.25 16.77
C ALA A 59 6.20 -19.38 16.57
N LEU A 60 5.41 -18.55 17.27
CA LEU A 60 3.95 -18.49 17.10
C LEU A 60 3.58 -18.13 15.66
N LEU A 61 4.21 -17.10 15.08
CA LEU A 61 3.91 -16.65 13.72
C LEU A 61 4.25 -17.70 12.67
N ARG A 62 5.40 -18.39 12.78
CA ARG A 62 5.77 -19.49 11.88
C ARG A 62 4.76 -20.64 11.95
N ASN A 63 4.40 -21.06 13.17
CA ASN A 63 3.38 -22.11 13.36
C ASN A 63 2.02 -21.68 12.78
N LEU A 64 1.66 -20.40 12.91
CA LEU A 64 0.41 -19.88 12.36
C LEU A 64 0.43 -19.86 10.83
N VAL A 65 1.54 -19.44 10.21
CA VAL A 65 1.73 -19.51 8.75
C VAL A 65 1.63 -20.95 8.26
N ASP A 66 2.31 -21.89 8.94
CA ASP A 66 2.27 -23.31 8.60
C ASP A 66 0.86 -23.90 8.71
N ALA A 67 0.11 -23.54 9.76
CA ALA A 67 -1.23 -24.06 10.00
C ALA A 67 -2.29 -23.44 9.08
N GLU A 68 -2.21 -22.13 8.84
CA GLU A 68 -3.25 -21.40 8.14
C GLU A 68 -3.02 -21.30 6.64
N GLN A 69 -1.76 -21.39 6.19
CA GLN A 69 -1.33 -21.20 4.80
C GLN A 69 -1.92 -19.89 4.21
N PRO A 70 -1.54 -18.71 4.76
CA PRO A 70 -2.11 -17.44 4.31
C PRO A 70 -1.68 -17.08 2.89
N ASP A 71 -2.56 -16.38 2.18
CA ASP A 71 -2.28 -15.82 0.86
C ASP A 71 -1.52 -14.49 0.95
N LEU A 72 -1.64 -13.79 2.08
CA LEU A 72 -1.00 -12.50 2.33
C LEU A 72 -0.70 -12.31 3.82
N ILE A 73 0.46 -11.73 4.12
CA ILE A 73 0.81 -11.29 5.47
C ILE A 73 1.06 -9.78 5.47
N ILE A 74 0.41 -9.06 6.38
CA ILE A 74 0.55 -7.60 6.50
C ILE A 74 1.08 -7.28 7.89
N GLY A 75 2.20 -6.57 7.97
CA GLY A 75 2.83 -6.20 9.23
C GLY A 75 3.07 -4.71 9.37
N THR A 76 2.77 -4.15 10.54
CA THR A 76 3.03 -2.73 10.83
C THR A 76 4.09 -2.55 11.91
N SER A 77 5.01 -1.59 11.76
CA SER A 77 6.02 -1.29 12.80
C SER A 77 6.85 -2.54 13.13
N MET A 78 6.96 -2.94 14.40
CA MET A 78 7.56 -4.23 14.80
C MET A 78 6.94 -5.44 14.08
N GLY A 79 5.64 -5.42 13.80
CA GLY A 79 4.99 -6.48 13.05
C GLY A 79 5.50 -6.57 11.62
N GLY A 80 5.92 -5.45 11.02
CA GLY A 80 6.58 -5.42 9.71
C GLY A 80 7.97 -6.07 9.72
N MET A 81 8.71 -5.94 10.84
CA MET A 81 9.97 -6.65 11.05
C MET A 81 9.74 -8.18 11.06
N TYR A 82 8.76 -8.66 11.82
CA TYR A 82 8.43 -10.10 11.80
C TYR A 82 7.90 -10.57 10.45
N THR A 83 7.04 -9.77 9.82
CA THR A 83 6.45 -10.08 8.52
C THR A 83 7.51 -10.30 7.46
N GLU A 84 8.55 -9.45 7.41
CA GLU A 84 9.68 -9.63 6.51
C GLU A 84 10.33 -11.02 6.66
N MET A 85 10.45 -11.54 7.88
CA MET A 85 11.06 -12.85 8.13
C MET A 85 10.14 -14.06 7.89
N LEU A 86 8.89 -13.86 7.46
CA LEU A 86 7.92 -14.92 7.14
C LEU A 86 7.97 -15.25 5.63
N TYR A 87 9.13 -15.78 5.21
CA TYR A 87 9.43 -16.11 3.81
C TYR A 87 8.45 -17.10 3.18
N GLY A 88 8.36 -17.08 1.85
CA GLY A 88 7.53 -18.01 1.10
C GLY A 88 6.12 -17.52 0.78
N THR A 89 5.68 -16.42 1.38
CA THR A 89 4.33 -15.83 1.23
C THR A 89 4.42 -14.38 0.75
N ASP A 90 3.39 -13.88 0.08
CA ASP A 90 3.25 -12.46 -0.25
C ASP A 90 3.11 -11.61 1.02
N ARG A 91 3.80 -10.47 1.03
CA ARG A 91 3.95 -9.65 2.24
C ARG A 91 3.85 -8.16 1.95
N ILE A 92 3.24 -7.43 2.88
CA ILE A 92 3.28 -5.98 2.93
C ILE A 92 3.83 -5.54 4.29
N CYS A 93 4.98 -4.88 4.27
CA CYS A 93 5.65 -4.32 5.44
C CYS A 93 5.38 -2.81 5.51
N VAL A 94 4.58 -2.36 6.47
CA VAL A 94 4.21 -0.94 6.62
C VAL A 94 4.99 -0.32 7.78
N ASN A 95 5.74 0.75 7.50
CA ASN A 95 6.62 1.43 8.44
C ASN A 95 7.45 0.44 9.30
N PRO A 96 8.13 -0.54 8.70
CA PRO A 96 8.68 -1.68 9.42
C PRO A 96 9.86 -1.30 10.33
N ALA A 97 9.79 -1.70 11.60
CA ALA A 97 10.81 -1.40 12.61
C ALA A 97 11.96 -2.44 12.61
N PHE A 98 12.73 -2.50 11.51
CA PHE A 98 13.85 -3.45 11.35
C PHE A 98 15.02 -3.25 12.35
N GLN A 99 14.95 -2.22 13.18
CA GLN A 99 15.95 -1.89 14.21
C GLN A 99 15.28 -1.76 15.59
N MET A 100 14.30 -2.62 15.90
CA MET A 100 13.43 -2.50 17.07
C MET A 100 14.17 -2.27 18.40
N GLY A 101 15.34 -2.89 18.62
CA GLY A 101 16.14 -2.64 19.83
C GLY A 101 16.56 -1.17 20.01
N ALA A 102 16.94 -0.49 18.91
CA ALA A 102 17.22 0.94 18.89
C ALA A 102 15.92 1.75 19.06
N THR A 103 14.87 1.40 18.30
CA THR A 103 13.56 2.07 18.36
C THR A 103 12.97 2.09 19.77
N ILE A 104 13.05 0.99 20.54
CA ILE A 104 12.58 0.93 21.94
C ILE A 104 13.32 1.94 22.82
N THR A 105 14.64 2.06 22.62
CA THR A 105 15.49 2.94 23.42
C THR A 105 15.26 4.40 23.07
N GLU A 106 15.26 4.73 21.78
CA GLU A 106 15.10 6.09 21.26
C GLU A 106 13.69 6.65 21.51
N SER A 107 12.68 5.78 21.47
CA SER A 107 11.28 6.15 21.76
C SER A 107 10.92 6.09 23.25
N ASN A 108 11.91 5.93 24.15
CA ASN A 108 11.72 5.86 25.60
C ASN A 108 10.66 4.82 26.06
N MET A 109 10.63 3.65 25.41
CA MET A 109 9.66 2.59 25.69
C MET A 109 10.14 1.57 26.74
N MET A 110 11.18 1.92 27.53
CA MET A 110 11.66 1.08 28.62
C MET A 110 10.78 1.21 29.89
N GLY A 111 10.87 0.23 30.79
CA GLY A 111 10.12 0.25 32.05
C GLY A 111 8.69 -0.25 31.90
N LYS A 112 7.78 0.21 32.78
CA LYS A 112 6.37 -0.20 32.74
C LYS A 112 5.70 0.36 31.49
N GLN A 113 5.17 -0.53 30.66
CA GLN A 113 4.40 -0.21 29.47
C GLN A 113 3.01 -0.84 29.57
N VAL A 114 2.05 -0.22 28.88
CA VAL A 114 0.66 -0.67 28.81
C VAL A 114 0.34 -0.95 27.34
N PHE A 115 -0.22 -2.12 27.06
CA PHE A 115 -0.70 -2.42 25.72
C PHE A 115 -1.79 -1.43 25.31
N GLN A 116 -1.78 -0.97 24.06
CA GLN A 116 -2.72 0.03 23.54
C GLN A 116 -4.09 -0.57 23.24
N ASN A 117 -4.14 -1.89 23.03
CA ASN A 117 -5.32 -2.64 22.67
C ASN A 117 -5.55 -3.76 23.69
N VAL A 118 -6.81 -4.16 23.88
CA VAL A 118 -7.17 -5.19 24.87
C VAL A 118 -6.62 -6.54 24.41
N ARG A 119 -5.89 -7.22 25.28
CA ARG A 119 -5.37 -8.55 25.01
C ARG A 119 -6.36 -9.65 25.38
N GLN A 120 -6.33 -10.75 24.63
CA GLN A 120 -7.17 -11.94 24.81
C GLN A 120 -6.84 -12.67 26.12
N ASP A 121 -5.58 -12.64 26.54
CA ASP A 121 -5.09 -13.23 27.79
C ASP A 121 -5.40 -12.37 29.03
N GLY A 122 -5.93 -11.15 28.85
CA GLY A 122 -6.23 -10.19 29.91
C GLY A 122 -5.00 -9.50 30.53
N ILE A 123 -3.78 -9.79 30.06
CA ILE A 123 -2.55 -9.16 30.54
C ILE A 123 -2.36 -7.83 29.83
N GLN A 124 -2.58 -6.70 30.52
CA GLN A 124 -2.53 -5.37 29.88
C GLN A 124 -1.21 -4.61 30.11
N GLU A 125 -0.36 -5.09 31.04
CA GLU A 125 0.86 -4.40 31.44
C GLU A 125 2.07 -5.30 31.33
N VAL A 126 3.22 -4.72 30.97
CA VAL A 126 4.51 -5.43 30.92
C VAL A 126 5.65 -4.50 31.32
N ILE A 127 6.75 -5.07 31.79
CA ILE A 127 7.98 -4.31 32.08
C ILE A 127 8.99 -4.59 30.98
N VAL A 128 9.32 -3.57 30.21
CA VAL A 128 10.36 -3.62 29.17
C VAL A 128 11.73 -3.44 29.81
N THR A 129 12.47 -4.54 29.90
CA THR A 129 13.80 -4.59 30.53
C THR A 129 14.92 -4.43 29.50
N LYS A 130 16.15 -4.18 29.97
CA LYS A 130 17.34 -4.20 29.10
C LYS A 130 17.56 -5.56 28.43
N ALA A 131 17.19 -6.65 29.11
CA ALA A 131 17.28 -7.99 28.55
C ALA A 131 16.33 -8.14 27.36
N LEU A 132 15.08 -7.71 27.52
CA LEU A 132 14.10 -7.73 26.42
C LEU A 132 14.55 -6.87 25.22
N VAL A 133 15.09 -5.67 25.46
CA VAL A 133 15.66 -4.84 24.40
C VAL A 133 16.78 -5.56 23.65
N LYS A 134 17.64 -6.29 24.38
CA LYS A 134 18.70 -7.09 23.77
C LYS A 134 18.11 -8.23 22.92
N GLU A 135 17.07 -8.91 23.38
CA GLU A 135 16.40 -9.96 22.60
C GLU A 135 15.86 -9.41 21.27
N TYR A 136 15.23 -8.21 21.28
CA TYR A 136 14.78 -7.56 20.04
C TYR A 136 15.94 -7.20 19.13
N LYS A 137 17.05 -6.70 19.69
CA LYS A 137 18.26 -6.43 18.91
C LYS A 137 18.80 -7.71 18.25
N ASP A 138 18.93 -8.80 19.00
CA ASP A 138 19.42 -10.07 18.49
C ASP A 138 18.46 -10.63 17.41
N MET A 139 17.14 -10.50 17.60
CA MET A 139 16.14 -10.90 16.61
C MET A 139 16.28 -10.12 15.28
N THR A 140 16.49 -8.81 15.35
CA THR A 140 16.64 -7.97 14.14
C THR A 140 17.82 -8.37 13.27
N GLU A 141 18.82 -9.07 13.82
CA GLU A 141 19.93 -9.62 13.04
C GLU A 141 19.49 -10.72 12.06
N ASN A 142 18.26 -11.22 12.15
CA ASN A 142 17.70 -12.22 11.24
C ASN A 142 16.93 -11.64 10.06
N CYS A 143 16.61 -10.33 10.08
CA CYS A 143 15.96 -9.67 8.96
C CYS A 143 16.81 -9.82 7.68
N PHE A 144 16.14 -10.00 6.55
CA PHE A 144 16.73 -10.07 5.21
C PHE A 144 17.68 -11.25 4.93
N LYS A 145 17.90 -12.17 5.88
CA LYS A 145 18.87 -13.28 5.72
C LYS A 145 18.51 -14.29 4.61
N GLN A 146 17.24 -14.42 4.24
CA GLN A 146 16.78 -15.39 3.24
C GLN A 146 16.16 -14.72 2.01
N VAL A 147 16.53 -13.46 1.74
CA VAL A 147 16.07 -12.75 0.54
C VAL A 147 16.74 -13.35 -0.68
N ASP A 148 15.92 -13.91 -1.57
CA ASP A 148 16.30 -14.35 -2.91
C ASP A 148 15.45 -13.64 -3.98
N ALA A 149 15.69 -13.93 -5.25
CA ALA A 149 14.97 -13.31 -6.35
C ALA A 149 13.46 -13.57 -6.31
N LYS A 150 13.00 -14.71 -5.79
CA LYS A 150 11.56 -15.01 -5.68
C LYS A 150 10.93 -14.19 -4.56
N GLU A 151 11.63 -14.04 -3.45
CA GLU A 151 11.17 -13.21 -2.34
C GLU A 151 11.15 -11.73 -2.72
N GLN A 152 12.08 -11.27 -3.56
CA GLN A 152 12.09 -9.92 -4.13
C GLN A 152 10.87 -9.57 -4.98
N GLU A 153 10.11 -10.55 -5.47
CA GLU A 153 8.88 -10.34 -6.23
C GLU A 153 7.63 -10.30 -5.32
N ARG A 154 7.76 -10.65 -4.05
CA ARG A 154 6.64 -10.92 -3.14
C ARG A 154 6.41 -9.86 -2.07
N VAL A 155 7.36 -8.95 -1.87
CA VAL A 155 7.39 -8.08 -0.68
C VAL A 155 7.30 -6.63 -1.07
N PHE A 156 6.23 -5.98 -0.65
CA PHE A 156 6.04 -4.54 -0.73
C PHE A 156 6.36 -3.88 0.61
N GLY A 157 7.12 -2.79 0.58
CA GLY A 157 7.36 -1.93 1.73
C GLY A 157 6.61 -0.61 1.55
N LEU A 158 5.80 -0.21 2.53
CA LEU A 158 5.10 1.07 2.55
C LEU A 158 5.68 1.98 3.65
N PHE A 159 6.12 3.18 3.30
CA PHE A 159 6.84 4.10 4.18
C PHE A 159 6.18 5.47 4.22
N GLY A 160 5.68 5.85 5.39
CA GLY A 160 5.07 7.16 5.63
C GLY A 160 6.10 8.27 5.47
N ASP A 161 5.81 9.24 4.61
CA ASP A 161 6.67 10.41 4.38
C ASP A 161 6.80 11.34 5.59
N ALA A 162 5.86 11.23 6.54
CA ALA A 162 5.83 11.98 7.79
C ALA A 162 5.95 11.07 9.03
N ASP A 163 6.50 9.85 8.89
CA ASP A 163 6.77 8.95 10.03
C ASP A 163 7.85 9.55 10.94
N PRO A 164 7.57 9.86 12.22
CA PRO A 164 8.57 10.43 13.14
C PRO A 164 9.31 9.38 13.99
N ILE A 165 9.04 8.09 13.79
CA ILE A 165 9.48 7.00 14.68
C ILE A 165 10.47 6.07 13.99
N VAL A 166 10.16 5.64 12.76
CA VAL A 166 10.94 4.61 12.06
C VAL A 166 11.32 5.08 10.66
N HIS A 167 12.63 5.04 10.37
CA HIS A 167 13.20 5.49 9.09
C HIS A 167 14.03 4.38 8.45
N THR A 168 13.34 3.38 7.88
CA THR A 168 13.96 2.15 7.37
C THR A 168 13.83 1.95 5.86
N PHE A 169 13.40 2.97 5.11
CA PHE A 169 13.26 2.92 3.66
C PHE A 169 14.57 2.50 2.97
N ASP A 170 15.67 3.20 3.28
CA ASP A 170 16.99 2.92 2.69
C ASP A 170 17.51 1.51 3.00
N LEU A 171 17.15 0.99 4.17
CA LEU A 171 17.51 -0.37 4.55
C LEU A 171 16.69 -1.39 3.76
N PHE A 172 15.38 -1.19 3.65
CA PHE A 172 14.50 -2.08 2.91
C PHE A 172 14.82 -2.12 1.41
N SER A 173 15.07 -0.95 0.80
CA SER A 173 15.32 -0.83 -0.65
C SER A 173 16.64 -1.44 -1.11
N GLN A 174 17.58 -1.72 -0.19
CA GLN A 174 18.77 -2.52 -0.47
C GLN A 174 18.45 -4.00 -0.75
N HIS A 175 17.31 -4.48 -0.26
CA HIS A 175 16.94 -5.90 -0.33
C HIS A 175 15.74 -6.15 -1.24
N TYR A 176 14.75 -5.26 -1.25
CA TYR A 176 13.50 -5.42 -1.98
C TYR A 176 13.27 -4.26 -2.96
N PRO A 177 12.86 -4.52 -4.22
CA PRO A 177 12.65 -3.46 -5.19
C PRO A 177 11.38 -2.63 -4.95
N GLN A 178 10.36 -3.19 -4.30
CA GLN A 178 9.06 -2.54 -4.12
C GLN A 178 9.01 -1.72 -2.82
N ALA A 179 9.82 -0.66 -2.74
CA ALA A 179 9.84 0.28 -1.62
C ALA A 179 9.06 1.54 -1.99
N ILE A 180 7.93 1.80 -1.33
CA ILE A 180 6.94 2.79 -1.76
C ILE A 180 6.67 3.79 -0.64
N HIS A 181 6.73 5.09 -0.95
CA HIS A 181 6.29 6.13 -0.04
C HIS A 181 4.77 6.31 -0.06
N PHE A 182 4.19 6.68 1.08
CA PHE A 182 2.81 7.13 1.16
C PHE A 182 2.67 8.39 2.02
N HIS A 183 1.70 9.25 1.73
CA HIS A 183 1.44 10.42 2.57
C HIS A 183 0.82 10.01 3.91
N GLY A 184 1.61 10.07 4.98
CA GLY A 184 1.14 9.68 6.30
C GLY A 184 2.26 9.50 7.32
N GLU A 185 1.84 9.32 8.57
CA GLU A 185 2.73 9.14 9.72
C GLU A 185 3.01 7.65 10.00
N HIS A 186 3.59 7.37 11.17
CA HIS A 186 3.91 6.01 11.61
C HIS A 186 2.69 5.08 11.69
N ARG A 187 1.56 5.61 12.19
CA ARG A 187 0.36 4.81 12.47
C ARG A 187 -0.47 4.62 11.21
N LEU A 188 -0.82 3.38 10.93
CA LEU A 188 -1.68 3.01 9.83
C LEU A 188 -3.16 3.27 10.15
N ILE A 189 -3.60 4.52 9.96
CA ILE A 189 -4.99 4.96 10.13
C ILE A 189 -5.87 4.55 8.94
N GLU A 190 -7.20 4.55 9.11
CA GLU A 190 -8.18 4.14 8.08
C GLU A 190 -7.97 4.84 6.73
N LYS A 191 -7.65 6.14 6.74
CA LYS A 191 -7.35 6.90 5.53
C LYS A 191 -6.13 6.31 4.78
N ALA A 192 -5.04 6.03 5.48
CA ALA A 192 -3.84 5.45 4.88
C ALA A 192 -4.07 4.02 4.40
N ILE A 193 -4.87 3.23 5.12
CA ILE A 193 -5.29 1.90 4.68
C ILE A 193 -6.04 2.02 3.35
N PHE A 194 -7.08 2.84 3.32
CA PHE A 194 -7.94 2.99 2.16
C PHE A 194 -7.19 3.47 0.91
N HIS A 195 -6.43 4.57 1.01
CA HIS A 195 -5.81 5.17 -0.17
C HIS A 195 -4.50 4.50 -0.59
N TYR A 196 -3.78 3.81 0.30
CA TYR A 196 -2.41 3.35 0.00
C TYR A 196 -2.21 1.85 0.20
N LEU A 197 -2.79 1.25 1.24
CA LEU A 197 -2.66 -0.20 1.45
C LEU A 197 -3.59 -0.99 0.53
N MET A 198 -4.86 -0.59 0.40
CA MET A 198 -5.84 -1.34 -0.40
C MET A 198 -5.44 -1.50 -1.88
N PRO A 199 -4.87 -0.48 -2.56
CA PRO A 199 -4.37 -0.64 -3.92
C PRO A 199 -3.25 -1.69 -4.04
N VAL A 200 -2.34 -1.75 -3.07
CA VAL A 200 -1.26 -2.76 -3.08
C VAL A 200 -1.81 -4.16 -2.83
N ILE A 201 -2.77 -4.31 -1.91
CA ILE A 201 -3.46 -5.60 -1.72
C ILE A 201 -4.13 -6.04 -3.03
N ARG A 202 -4.75 -5.11 -3.76
CA ARG A 202 -5.38 -5.37 -5.06
C ARG A 202 -4.38 -5.85 -6.11
N TRP A 203 -3.20 -5.24 -6.20
CA TRP A 203 -2.15 -5.71 -7.11
C TRP A 203 -1.70 -7.14 -6.80
N ILE A 204 -1.54 -7.47 -5.52
CA ILE A 204 -1.20 -8.83 -5.10
C ILE A 204 -2.32 -9.80 -5.45
N ASP A 205 -3.57 -9.46 -5.12
CA ASP A 205 -4.73 -10.31 -5.38
C ASP A 205 -4.92 -10.55 -6.89
N ASP A 206 -4.83 -9.50 -7.71
CA ASP A 206 -4.95 -9.63 -9.17
C ASP A 206 -3.85 -10.51 -9.76
N ARG A 207 -2.60 -10.36 -9.29
CA ARG A 207 -1.49 -11.21 -9.74
C ARG A 207 -1.71 -12.67 -9.33
N GLN A 208 -2.15 -12.92 -8.10
CA GLN A 208 -2.42 -14.27 -7.60
C GLN A 208 -3.53 -14.96 -8.39
N GLU A 209 -4.57 -14.21 -8.77
CA GLU A 209 -5.71 -14.72 -9.56
C GLU A 209 -5.48 -14.69 -11.08
N GLY A 210 -4.37 -14.09 -11.55
CA GLY A 210 -4.13 -13.86 -12.97
C GLY A 210 -5.18 -12.94 -13.62
N ARG A 211 -5.73 -11.99 -12.87
CA ARG A 211 -6.74 -11.04 -13.37
C ARG A 211 -6.10 -9.94 -14.20
N GLU A 212 -6.55 -9.81 -15.44
CA GLU A 212 -6.24 -8.67 -16.30
C GLU A 212 -7.38 -7.65 -16.24
N ARG A 213 -7.07 -6.45 -15.70
CA ARG A 213 -7.99 -5.31 -15.72
C ARG A 213 -7.79 -4.51 -16.99
N ARG A 214 -8.88 -3.92 -17.48
CA ARG A 214 -8.81 -2.93 -18.54
C ARG A 214 -7.92 -1.76 -18.14
N THR A 215 -7.22 -1.20 -19.11
CA THR A 215 -6.23 -0.15 -18.92
C THR A 215 -6.81 1.22 -19.26
N VAL A 216 -6.64 2.16 -18.33
CA VAL A 216 -6.97 3.57 -18.50
C VAL A 216 -5.68 4.38 -18.48
N LEU A 217 -5.40 5.03 -19.60
CA LEU A 217 -4.28 5.95 -19.75
C LEU A 217 -4.77 7.38 -19.48
N ILE A 218 -4.12 8.08 -18.56
CA ILE A 218 -4.41 9.49 -18.25
C ILE A 218 -3.27 10.35 -18.76
N ASP A 219 -3.52 11.17 -19.78
CA ASP A 219 -2.53 12.08 -20.32
C ASP A 219 -2.22 13.19 -19.30
N LYS A 220 -0.93 13.56 -19.18
CA LYS A 220 -0.43 14.67 -18.36
C LYS A 220 -1.25 15.95 -18.56
N ASP A 221 -1.71 16.24 -19.77
CA ASP A 221 -2.45 17.47 -20.07
C ASP A 221 -3.78 17.63 -19.28
N THR A 222 -4.29 16.54 -18.73
CA THR A 222 -5.53 16.48 -17.93
C THR A 222 -5.31 16.63 -16.42
N LEU A 223 -4.06 16.55 -15.95
CA LEU A 223 -3.74 16.39 -14.54
C LEU A 223 -3.72 17.71 -13.76
N ALA A 224 -2.98 18.70 -14.25
CA ALA A 224 -2.73 19.95 -13.53
C ALA A 224 -3.46 21.16 -14.14
N ASP A 225 -3.83 22.13 -13.32
CA ASP A 225 -4.31 23.44 -13.74
C ASP A 225 -3.13 24.37 -14.14
N ALA A 226 -3.44 25.61 -14.52
CA ALA A 226 -2.43 26.60 -14.92
C ALA A 226 -1.45 27.00 -13.79
N TYR A 227 -1.76 26.65 -12.53
CA TYR A 227 -0.92 26.91 -11.36
C TYR A 227 -0.13 25.66 -10.91
N GLY A 228 -0.22 24.55 -11.66
CA GLY A 228 0.46 23.30 -11.32
C GLY A 228 -0.23 22.51 -10.21
N LYS A 229 -1.49 22.84 -9.87
CA LYS A 229 -2.28 22.11 -8.88
C LYS A 229 -3.16 21.05 -9.56
N PRO A 230 -3.47 19.92 -8.89
CA PRO A 230 -4.39 18.93 -9.42
C PRO A 230 -5.73 19.57 -9.81
N LYS A 231 -6.25 19.24 -11.00
CA LYS A 231 -7.58 19.72 -11.43
C LYS A 231 -8.67 19.21 -10.48
N SER A 232 -9.76 19.97 -10.35
CA SER A 232 -10.91 19.60 -9.53
C SER A 232 -11.43 18.20 -9.86
N SER A 233 -11.75 17.43 -8.83
CA SER A 233 -12.27 16.05 -8.89
C SER A 233 -11.32 14.99 -9.48
N LEU A 234 -10.07 15.34 -9.80
CA LEU A 234 -9.06 14.38 -10.30
C LEU A 234 -8.81 13.22 -9.31
N HIS A 235 -8.60 13.52 -8.02
CA HIS A 235 -8.39 12.46 -7.01
C HIS A 235 -9.59 11.53 -6.89
N LYS A 236 -10.80 12.10 -6.90
CA LYS A 236 -12.05 11.33 -6.84
C LYS A 236 -12.17 10.40 -8.07
N ALA A 237 -11.84 10.91 -9.26
CA ALA A 237 -11.85 10.11 -10.48
C ALA A 237 -10.79 9.01 -10.44
N TYR A 238 -9.58 9.35 -10.00
CA TYR A 238 -8.48 8.39 -9.87
C TYR A 238 -8.82 7.26 -8.90
N GLU A 239 -9.36 7.57 -7.71
CA GLU A 239 -9.82 6.57 -6.75
C GLU A 239 -10.91 5.65 -7.30
N LEU A 240 -11.86 6.20 -8.06
CA LEU A 240 -12.90 5.41 -8.70
C LEU A 240 -12.34 4.46 -9.76
N LEU A 241 -11.38 4.94 -10.55
CA LEU A 241 -10.74 4.15 -11.59
C LEU A 241 -9.91 3.00 -11.00
N LEU A 242 -9.15 3.24 -9.93
CA LEU A 242 -8.32 2.22 -9.27
C LEU A 242 -9.11 1.01 -8.74
N ASP A 243 -10.40 1.16 -8.48
CA ASP A 243 -11.24 0.05 -8.01
C ASP A 243 -11.44 -1.02 -9.10
N ASN A 244 -11.40 -0.66 -10.38
CA ASN A 244 -11.82 -1.51 -11.50
C ASN A 244 -10.79 -1.58 -12.64
N TYR A 245 -9.87 -0.63 -12.75
CA TYR A 245 -8.98 -0.47 -13.90
C TYR A 245 -7.51 -0.45 -13.49
N ASN A 246 -6.64 -0.83 -14.43
CA ASN A 246 -5.23 -0.52 -14.37
C ASN A 246 -5.02 0.90 -14.88
N VAL A 247 -4.60 1.82 -14.01
CA VAL A 247 -4.49 3.25 -14.35
C VAL A 247 -3.02 3.64 -14.50
N TYR A 248 -2.66 4.24 -15.64
CA TYR A 248 -1.31 4.75 -15.90
C TYR A 248 -1.35 6.21 -16.32
N PHE A 249 -0.34 6.97 -15.91
CA PHE A 249 -0.11 8.34 -16.35
C PHE A 249 0.78 8.34 -17.59
N VAL A 250 0.31 8.96 -18.67
CA VAL A 250 1.08 9.11 -19.91
C VAL A 250 1.69 10.51 -19.95
N CYS A 251 3.02 10.57 -19.97
CA CYS A 251 3.78 11.81 -19.87
C CYS A 251 4.73 11.96 -21.06
N PRO A 252 4.96 13.19 -21.56
CA PRO A 252 5.94 13.43 -22.61
C PRO A 252 7.36 13.15 -22.12
N ALA A 253 8.23 12.71 -23.05
CA ALA A 253 9.65 12.45 -22.81
C ALA A 253 10.52 13.39 -23.68
N PRO A 254 10.54 14.70 -23.41
CA PRO A 254 11.22 15.68 -24.26
C PRO A 254 12.73 15.46 -24.26
N THR A 255 13.31 15.16 -25.44
CA THR A 255 14.74 14.83 -25.58
C THR A 255 15.67 16.02 -25.33
N ASN A 256 15.17 17.24 -25.47
CA ASN A 256 15.89 18.48 -25.18
C ASN A 256 15.67 19.00 -23.74
N GLN A 257 14.82 18.33 -22.93
CA GLN A 257 14.61 18.68 -21.53
C GLN A 257 14.48 17.41 -20.64
N PRO A 258 15.57 16.64 -20.44
CA PRO A 258 15.50 15.41 -19.67
C PRO A 258 15.01 15.58 -18.22
N SER A 259 15.24 16.76 -17.60
CA SER A 259 14.76 17.04 -16.23
C SER A 259 13.24 16.99 -16.10
N ALA A 260 12.50 17.21 -17.19
CA ALA A 260 11.04 17.18 -17.19
C ALA A 260 10.47 15.81 -16.80
N ILE A 261 11.22 14.72 -17.04
CA ILE A 261 10.84 13.37 -16.61
C ILE A 261 10.85 13.29 -15.09
N SER A 262 11.96 13.67 -14.45
CA SER A 262 12.10 13.65 -13.00
C SER A 262 11.14 14.61 -12.30
N GLU A 263 10.95 15.82 -12.86
CA GLU A 263 9.99 16.80 -12.34
C GLU A 263 8.55 16.27 -12.39
N GLN A 264 8.16 15.62 -13.50
CA GLN A 264 6.83 15.04 -13.64
C GLN A 264 6.62 13.84 -12.72
N GLN A 265 7.64 12.99 -12.58
CA GLN A 265 7.58 11.84 -11.67
C GLN A 265 7.42 12.30 -10.22
N ALA A 266 8.18 13.30 -9.78
CA ALA A 266 8.03 13.89 -8.45
C ALA A 266 6.64 14.51 -8.23
N TRP A 267 6.07 15.17 -9.25
CA TRP A 267 4.71 15.72 -9.16
C TRP A 267 3.65 14.62 -9.03
N ILE A 268 3.79 13.52 -9.79
CA ILE A 268 2.89 12.36 -9.71
C ILE A 268 2.99 11.71 -8.33
N GLU A 269 4.20 11.51 -7.82
CA GLU A 269 4.44 10.93 -6.50
C GLU A 269 3.84 11.80 -5.38
N GLU A 270 4.06 13.11 -5.41
CA GLU A 270 3.50 14.07 -4.46
C GLU A 270 1.97 14.19 -4.53
N THR A 271 1.37 13.89 -5.69
CA THR A 271 -0.08 14.01 -5.88
C THR A 271 -0.78 12.70 -5.52
N PHE A 272 -0.29 11.58 -6.05
CA PHE A 272 -1.01 10.30 -6.03
C PHE A 272 -0.36 9.26 -5.13
N SER A 273 0.90 9.45 -4.74
CA SER A 273 1.58 8.64 -3.74
C SER A 273 1.62 7.15 -4.12
N ALA A 274 1.53 6.24 -3.14
CA ALA A 274 1.66 4.80 -3.33
C ALA A 274 0.91 4.20 -4.55
N PRO A 275 -0.37 4.52 -4.82
CA PRO A 275 -1.08 4.04 -6.01
C PRO A 275 -0.42 4.34 -7.36
N ALA A 276 0.44 5.35 -7.45
CA ALA A 276 1.13 5.72 -8.68
C ALA A 276 2.51 5.06 -8.85
N TRP A 277 2.93 4.25 -7.87
CA TRP A 277 4.20 3.52 -7.92
C TRP A 277 4.32 2.70 -9.20
N ASN A 278 5.37 2.95 -9.99
CA ASN A 278 5.62 2.32 -11.29
C ASN A 278 4.49 2.46 -12.33
N HIS A 279 3.60 3.45 -12.19
CA HIS A 279 2.45 3.66 -13.08
C HIS A 279 2.58 4.90 -13.97
N ALA A 280 3.80 5.42 -14.18
CA ALA A 280 4.08 6.49 -15.13
C ALA A 280 4.77 5.96 -16.40
N ILE A 281 4.22 6.30 -17.57
CA ILE A 281 4.74 5.93 -18.89
C ILE A 281 5.22 7.21 -19.58
N PHE A 282 6.53 7.28 -19.86
CA PHE A 282 7.13 8.41 -20.57
C PHE A 282 7.27 8.09 -22.07
N THR A 283 6.53 8.79 -22.92
CA THR A 283 6.55 8.59 -24.37
C THR A 283 6.17 9.86 -25.12
N ASN A 284 6.70 10.02 -26.34
CA ASN A 284 6.26 11.06 -27.28
C ASN A 284 5.32 10.51 -28.36
N GLN A 285 4.90 9.24 -28.24
CA GLN A 285 4.09 8.51 -29.21
C GLN A 285 2.99 7.72 -28.47
N PRO A 286 2.03 8.42 -27.81
CA PRO A 286 0.98 7.77 -27.03
C PRO A 286 0.11 6.81 -27.85
N GLN A 287 0.00 7.01 -29.16
CA GLN A 287 -0.72 6.12 -30.07
C GLN A 287 -0.10 4.72 -30.21
N LEU A 288 1.14 4.52 -29.77
CA LEU A 288 1.78 3.20 -29.74
C LEU A 288 1.47 2.41 -28.45
N LEU A 289 0.80 3.04 -27.48
CA LEU A 289 0.45 2.38 -26.23
C LEU A 289 -0.77 1.48 -26.43
N TYR A 290 -0.74 0.31 -25.78
CA TYR A 290 -1.87 -0.59 -25.71
C TYR A 290 -2.70 -0.26 -24.46
N GLY A 291 -3.94 0.18 -24.65
CA GLY A 291 -4.86 0.45 -23.56
C GLY A 291 -6.30 0.58 -24.05
N ASP A 292 -7.26 0.36 -23.17
CA ASP A 292 -8.68 0.37 -23.49
C ASP A 292 -9.24 1.80 -23.59
N TYR A 293 -8.73 2.70 -22.74
CA TYR A 293 -9.16 4.09 -22.67
C TYR A 293 -7.96 5.04 -22.62
N LEU A 294 -8.06 6.18 -23.30
CA LEU A 294 -7.13 7.31 -23.19
C LEU A 294 -7.91 8.58 -22.85
N ILE A 295 -7.62 9.17 -21.69
CA ILE A 295 -8.19 10.45 -21.26
C ILE A 295 -7.17 11.54 -21.58
N SER A 296 -7.46 12.36 -22.58
CA SER A 296 -6.54 13.40 -23.09
C SER A 296 -7.31 14.65 -23.51
N SER A 297 -6.72 15.82 -23.31
CA SER A 297 -7.27 17.09 -23.80
C SER A 297 -6.99 17.30 -25.28
N THR A 298 -6.01 16.57 -25.82
CA THR A 298 -5.65 16.57 -27.23
C THR A 298 -6.32 15.42 -27.99
N ALA A 299 -6.49 15.61 -29.30
CA ALA A 299 -7.07 14.58 -30.16
C ALA A 299 -6.02 13.51 -30.50
N HIS A 300 -6.42 12.24 -30.43
CA HIS A 300 -5.58 11.09 -30.75
C HIS A 300 -6.33 10.14 -31.69
N ASP A 301 -6.51 10.57 -32.94
CA ASP A 301 -7.33 9.84 -33.92
C ASP A 301 -6.76 8.44 -34.28
N ASP A 302 -5.46 8.23 -34.06
CA ASP A 302 -4.76 6.97 -34.34
C ASP A 302 -4.66 6.04 -33.12
N PHE A 303 -5.17 6.44 -31.94
CA PHE A 303 -5.19 5.56 -30.76
C PHE A 303 -6.26 4.48 -30.94
N LEU A 304 -5.88 3.22 -30.75
CA LEU A 304 -6.76 2.07 -31.03
C LEU A 304 -7.91 1.91 -30.02
N GLY A 305 -7.72 2.38 -28.79
CA GLY A 305 -8.73 2.32 -27.73
C GLY A 305 -9.73 3.50 -27.80
N THR A 306 -10.53 3.63 -26.75
CA THR A 306 -11.53 4.71 -26.65
C THR A 306 -10.88 5.99 -26.12
N VAL A 307 -10.90 7.08 -26.90
CA VAL A 307 -10.40 8.38 -26.46
C VAL A 307 -11.51 9.21 -25.81
N LEU A 308 -11.33 9.56 -24.53
CA LEU A 308 -12.19 10.51 -23.82
C LEU A 308 -11.54 11.89 -23.93
N ARG A 309 -12.09 12.74 -24.80
CA ARG A 309 -11.55 14.08 -25.05
C ARG A 309 -11.86 15.04 -23.91
N PHE A 310 -10.96 15.16 -22.95
CA PHE A 310 -11.10 16.01 -21.78
C PHE A 310 -11.19 17.50 -22.17
N GLY A 311 -12.10 18.23 -21.54
CA GLY A 311 -12.41 19.63 -21.87
C GLY A 311 -13.31 19.81 -23.10
N SER A 312 -13.83 18.73 -23.71
CA SER A 312 -14.86 18.79 -24.74
C SER A 312 -16.25 19.07 -24.16
N ASP A 313 -17.27 19.24 -25.03
CA ASP A 313 -18.65 19.40 -24.59
C ASP A 313 -19.21 18.16 -23.86
N GLU A 314 -18.70 16.96 -24.19
CA GLU A 314 -19.12 15.69 -23.57
C GLU A 314 -18.34 15.38 -22.29
N PHE A 315 -17.03 15.62 -22.27
CA PHE A 315 -16.14 15.34 -21.13
C PHE A 315 -15.47 16.62 -20.62
N LYS A 316 -16.28 17.57 -20.16
CA LYS A 316 -15.80 18.90 -19.78
C LYS A 316 -14.92 18.88 -18.53
N THR A 317 -15.21 17.97 -17.60
CA THR A 317 -14.60 17.89 -16.27
C THR A 317 -14.38 16.44 -15.85
N TRP A 318 -13.62 16.24 -14.76
CA TRP A 318 -13.45 14.92 -14.15
C TRP A 318 -14.76 14.33 -13.61
N GLU A 319 -15.77 15.14 -13.28
CA GLU A 319 -17.09 14.63 -12.88
C GLU A 319 -17.84 13.97 -14.06
N ASP A 320 -17.64 14.47 -15.28
CA ASP A 320 -18.21 13.87 -16.49
C ASP A 320 -17.54 12.52 -16.78
N VAL A 321 -16.21 12.45 -16.60
CA VAL A 321 -15.44 11.20 -16.70
C VAL A 321 -15.87 10.19 -15.63
N ILE A 322 -16.02 10.61 -14.37
CA ILE A 322 -16.56 9.79 -13.28
C ILE A 322 -17.92 9.20 -13.69
N THR A 323 -18.83 10.05 -14.14
CA THR A 323 -20.18 9.63 -14.55
C THR A 323 -20.14 8.61 -15.68
N TYR A 324 -19.22 8.75 -16.63
CA TYR A 324 -19.03 7.80 -17.71
C TYR A 324 -18.59 6.42 -17.19
N PHE A 325 -17.56 6.36 -16.35
CA PHE A 325 -17.06 5.09 -15.82
C PHE A 325 -18.03 4.43 -14.83
N GLU A 326 -18.80 5.20 -14.05
CA GLU A 326 -19.87 4.67 -13.20
C GLU A 326 -20.95 3.96 -14.03
N ARG A 327 -21.30 4.51 -15.20
CA ARG A 327 -22.30 3.89 -16.11
C ARG A 327 -21.79 2.64 -16.80
N LEU A 328 -20.47 2.52 -17.00
CA LEU A 328 -19.86 1.30 -17.51
C LEU A 328 -19.89 0.16 -16.50
N GLY A 329 -20.11 0.45 -15.21
CA GLY A 329 -20.35 -0.57 -14.18
C GLY A 329 -19.17 -1.51 -13.92
N GLY A 330 -17.92 -1.05 -14.12
CA GLY A 330 -16.72 -1.88 -13.89
C GLY A 330 -16.62 -3.10 -14.83
N GLN A 331 -17.27 -3.06 -16.00
CA GLN A 331 -17.28 -4.12 -17.02
C GLN A 331 -15.91 -4.52 -17.57
#